data_AF-A0A9W4GUB3-F1
#
_entry.id   AF-A0A9W4GUB3-F1
#
_cell.length_a   1.000
_cell.length_b   1.000
_cell.length_c   1.000
_cell.angle_alpha   90.00
_cell.angle_beta   90.00
_cell.angle_gamma   90.00
#
_symmetry.space_group_name_H-M   'P 1'
#
loop_
_entity.id
_entity.type
_entity.pdbx_description
1 polymer ?
#
loop_
_entity_poly.entity_id
_entity_poly.type
_entity_poly.pdbx_seq_one_letter_code
_entity_poly.pdbx_strand_id
1 'polypeptide(L)'
;MELWDQNVAPYGEKLEALDNSTRADLVLDVVASTMPLFEPPFDDFFPEPHRELVKSVLTLRTQAPASWWDDTAFARDFLTQYDLLPDVPTRPAVGPFLMALVRLFEAHGGFLPADEALECLSSCYEAILVSQLTGRVTAEDEKRDPMCQQALARQTVLVLRALD
;
A
#
# COMPACT_ATOMS: atom_id res chain seq x y z
N MET A 1 5.40 2.04 13.76
CA MET A 1 6.24 1.25 12.84
C MET A 1 6.92 0.09 13.54
N GLU A 2 7.26 0.20 14.84
CA GLU A 2 7.98 -0.84 15.58
C GLU A 2 7.23 -2.19 15.58
N LEU A 3 5.89 -2.16 15.59
CA LEU A 3 5.10 -3.39 15.60
C LEU A 3 5.07 -4.07 14.22
N TRP A 4 5.06 -3.30 13.14
CA TRP A 4 5.15 -3.83 11.78
C TRP A 4 6.51 -4.48 11.52
N ASP A 5 7.59 -3.83 11.97
CA ASP A 5 8.95 -4.36 11.85
C ASP A 5 9.12 -5.71 12.55
N GLN A 6 8.36 -5.96 13.63
CA GLN A 6 8.39 -7.23 14.36
C GLN A 6 7.57 -8.33 13.69
N ASN A 7 6.51 -7.98 12.95
CA ASN A 7 5.51 -8.94 12.50
C ASN A 7 5.54 -9.21 10.99
N VAL A 8 5.90 -8.22 10.17
CA VAL A 8 5.82 -8.32 8.71
C VAL A 8 7.21 -8.23 8.06
N ALA A 9 8.08 -7.31 8.51
CA ALA A 9 9.43 -7.20 7.97
C ALA A 9 10.25 -8.51 7.97
N PRO A 10 10.13 -9.44 8.94
CA PRO A 10 10.88 -10.70 8.93
C PRO A 10 10.57 -11.62 7.75
N TYR A 11 9.49 -11.37 6.99
CA TYR A 11 9.19 -12.11 5.76
C TYR A 11 9.98 -11.63 4.54
N GLY A 12 10.76 -10.54 4.65
CA GLY A 12 11.48 -9.93 3.52
C GLY A 12 12.29 -10.89 2.66
N GLU A 13 13.16 -11.70 3.29
CA GLU A 13 13.96 -12.71 2.58
C GLU A 13 13.11 -13.72 1.82
N LYS A 14 11.91 -14.04 2.33
CA LYS A 14 10.99 -14.97 1.66
C LYS A 14 10.29 -14.31 0.46
N LEU A 15 10.06 -13.00 0.50
CA LEU A 15 9.48 -12.26 -0.63
C LEU A 15 10.44 -12.17 -1.83
N GLU A 16 11.76 -12.30 -1.61
CA GLU A 16 12.75 -12.41 -2.69
C GLU A 16 12.52 -13.65 -3.57
N ALA A 17 12.02 -14.73 -2.99
CA ALA A 17 11.75 -15.99 -3.69
C ALA A 17 10.48 -15.95 -4.56
N LEU A 18 9.61 -14.96 -4.35
CA LEU A 18 8.40 -14.80 -5.15
C LEU A 18 8.74 -14.36 -6.57
N ASP A 19 7.86 -14.64 -7.53
CA ASP A 19 7.94 -14.00 -8.83
C ASP A 19 7.44 -12.54 -8.75
N ASN A 20 7.71 -11.78 -9.81
CA ASN A 20 7.35 -10.38 -9.85
C ASN A 20 5.85 -10.11 -9.77
N SER A 21 5.07 -10.91 -10.50
CA SER A 21 3.61 -10.76 -10.56
C SER A 21 2.98 -11.01 -9.21
N THR A 22 3.46 -12.02 -8.48
CA THR A 22 3.01 -12.34 -7.13
C THR A 22 3.35 -11.23 -6.13
N ARG A 23 4.53 -10.60 -6.24
CA ARG A 23 4.86 -9.42 -5.42
C ARG A 23 3.96 -8.22 -5.74
N ALA A 24 3.72 -7.92 -7.01
CA ALA A 24 2.84 -6.83 -7.42
C ALA A 24 1.39 -7.06 -6.93
N ASP A 25 0.89 -8.30 -7.06
CA ASP A 25 -0.43 -8.69 -6.56
C ASP A 25 -0.52 -8.58 -5.04
N LEU A 26 0.52 -8.98 -4.30
CA LEU A 26 0.59 -8.82 -2.85
C LEU A 26 0.51 -7.34 -2.45
N VAL A 27 1.27 -6.46 -3.09
CA VAL A 27 1.21 -5.01 -2.82
C VAL A 27 -0.21 -4.49 -3.05
N LEU A 28 -0.83 -4.85 -4.17
CA LEU A 28 -2.16 -4.34 -4.50
C LEU A 28 -3.27 -4.95 -3.63
N ASP A 29 -3.12 -6.20 -3.21
CA ASP A 29 -3.98 -6.81 -2.18
C ASP A 29 -3.87 -6.05 -0.85
N VAL A 30 -2.66 -5.66 -0.45
CA VAL A 30 -2.42 -4.91 0.78
C VAL A 30 -3.04 -3.52 0.69
N VAL A 31 -2.86 -2.80 -0.43
CA VAL A 31 -3.54 -1.52 -0.71
C VAL A 31 -5.05 -1.67 -0.56
N ALA A 32 -5.65 -2.64 -1.26
CA ALA A 32 -7.09 -2.88 -1.22
C ALA A 32 -7.58 -3.25 0.18
N SER A 33 -6.81 -4.05 0.93
CA SER A 33 -7.15 -4.45 2.30
C SER A 33 -7.05 -3.32 3.33
N THR A 34 -6.24 -2.30 3.02
CA THR A 34 -5.99 -1.12 3.86
C THR A 34 -7.11 -0.07 3.70
N MET A 35 -7.63 0.14 2.50
CA MET A 35 -8.71 1.12 2.24
C MET A 35 -9.90 1.09 3.22
N PRO A 36 -10.50 -0.07 3.56
CA PRO A 36 -11.64 -0.12 4.48
C PRO A 36 -11.26 0.12 5.96
N LEU A 37 -9.98 0.30 6.29
CA LEU A 37 -9.52 0.60 7.65
C LEU A 37 -9.43 2.11 7.95
N PHE A 38 -9.64 2.97 6.94
CA PHE A 38 -9.69 4.40 7.17
C PHE A 38 -10.98 4.81 7.88
N GLU A 39 -10.85 5.68 8.86
CA GLU A 39 -11.96 6.33 9.55
C GLU A 39 -11.79 7.87 9.50
N PRO A 40 -12.78 8.63 8.98
CA PRO A 40 -13.94 8.21 8.21
C PRO A 40 -13.60 7.36 6.96
N PRO A 41 -14.59 6.71 6.32
CA PRO A 41 -14.37 5.82 5.18
C PRO A 41 -13.53 6.45 4.07
N PHE A 42 -12.80 5.60 3.32
CA PHE A 42 -11.87 6.01 2.27
C PHE A 42 -12.39 7.14 1.35
N ASP A 43 -13.63 7.03 0.87
CA ASP A 43 -14.23 7.99 -0.07
C ASP A 43 -14.43 9.40 0.52
N ASP A 44 -14.56 9.48 1.85
CA ASP A 44 -14.65 10.73 2.63
C ASP A 44 -13.29 11.15 3.23
N PHE A 45 -12.34 10.21 3.29
CA PHE A 45 -11.00 10.44 3.82
C PHE A 45 -10.07 11.08 2.78
N PHE A 46 -10.15 10.62 1.54
CA PHE A 46 -9.29 11.05 0.44
C PHE A 46 -9.97 12.13 -0.42
N PRO A 47 -9.27 13.22 -0.78
CA PRO A 47 -9.76 14.17 -1.76
C PRO A 47 -10.07 13.50 -3.11
N GLU A 48 -11.08 14.03 -3.82
CA GLU A 48 -11.60 13.41 -5.04
C GLU A 48 -10.53 13.00 -6.08
N PRO A 49 -9.60 13.89 -6.49
CA PRO A 49 -8.59 13.50 -7.48
C PRO A 49 -7.66 12.37 -6.99
N HIS A 50 -7.39 12.32 -5.69
CA HIS A 50 -6.52 11.31 -5.09
C HIS A 50 -7.24 9.96 -5.01
N ARG A 51 -8.52 9.93 -4.59
CA ARG A 51 -9.30 8.69 -4.54
C ARG A 51 -9.53 8.10 -5.93
N GLU A 52 -9.78 8.93 -6.95
CA GLU A 52 -10.01 8.44 -8.31
C GLU A 52 -8.73 7.83 -8.88
N LEU A 53 -7.58 8.45 -8.61
CA LEU A 53 -6.28 7.88 -8.97
C LEU A 53 -6.05 6.51 -8.30
N VAL A 54 -6.30 6.37 -7.00
CA VAL A 54 -6.20 5.08 -6.29
C VAL A 54 -7.16 4.04 -6.89
N LYS A 55 -8.43 4.41 -7.12
CA LYS A 55 -9.45 3.50 -7.68
C LYS A 55 -9.11 3.05 -9.10
N SER A 56 -8.43 3.88 -9.88
CA SER A 56 -7.98 3.51 -11.23
C SER A 56 -7.04 2.30 -11.23
N VAL A 57 -6.18 2.17 -10.21
CA VAL A 57 -5.23 1.05 -10.06
C VAL A 57 -5.98 -0.25 -9.77
N LEU A 58 -6.95 -0.21 -8.87
CA LEU A 58 -7.80 -1.38 -8.59
C LEU A 58 -8.62 -1.79 -9.80
N THR A 59 -9.10 -0.80 -10.56
CA THR A 59 -9.83 -1.04 -11.80
C THR A 59 -8.96 -1.72 -12.85
N LEU A 60 -7.71 -1.26 -13.04
CA LEU A 60 -6.75 -1.90 -13.95
C LEU A 60 -6.59 -3.39 -13.64
N ARG A 61 -6.35 -3.75 -12.37
CA ARG A 61 -6.21 -5.16 -11.96
C ARG A 61 -7.42 -6.00 -12.35
N THR A 62 -8.64 -5.47 -12.20
CA THR A 62 -9.85 -6.19 -12.58
C THR A 62 -10.02 -6.36 -14.09
N GLN A 63 -9.51 -5.42 -14.89
CA GLN A 63 -9.64 -5.43 -16.35
C GLN A 63 -8.61 -6.34 -17.03
N ALA A 64 -7.40 -6.45 -16.46
CA ALA A 64 -6.30 -7.22 -17.02
C ALA A 64 -5.58 -8.08 -15.95
N PRO A 65 -6.27 -9.00 -15.26
CA PRO A 65 -5.74 -9.66 -14.06
C PRO A 65 -4.45 -10.46 -14.28
N ALA A 66 -4.21 -10.98 -15.49
CA ALA A 66 -3.02 -11.77 -15.79
C ALA A 66 -1.75 -10.93 -16.09
N SER A 67 -1.91 -9.64 -16.41
CA SER A 67 -0.82 -8.80 -16.93
C SER A 67 -0.87 -7.35 -16.46
N TRP A 68 -1.77 -6.97 -15.56
CA TRP A 68 -1.91 -5.56 -15.13
C TRP A 68 -0.59 -4.96 -14.61
N TRP A 69 0.26 -5.80 -14.02
CA TRP A 69 1.55 -5.42 -13.44
C TRP A 69 2.63 -5.09 -14.49
N ASP A 70 2.42 -5.45 -15.76
CA ASP A 70 3.34 -5.18 -16.87
C ASP A 70 2.91 -4.00 -17.76
N ASP A 71 1.78 -3.35 -17.44
CA ASP A 71 1.23 -2.25 -18.23
C ASP A 71 2.04 -0.95 -18.03
N THR A 72 3.12 -0.84 -18.79
CA THR A 72 4.01 0.33 -18.79
C THR A 72 3.30 1.63 -19.23
N ALA A 73 2.25 1.53 -20.04
CA ALA A 73 1.49 2.71 -20.46
C ALA A 73 0.66 3.22 -19.30
N PHE A 74 -0.05 2.33 -18.60
CA PHE A 74 -0.76 2.68 -17.38
C PHE A 74 0.19 3.23 -16.31
N ALA A 75 1.33 2.58 -16.06
CA ALA A 75 2.29 3.02 -15.05
C ALA A 75 2.77 4.46 -15.31
N ARG A 76 3.15 4.78 -16.55
CA ARG A 76 3.56 6.13 -16.94
C ARG A 76 2.42 7.14 -16.77
N ASP A 77 1.22 6.77 -17.21
CA ASP A 77 0.06 7.66 -17.15
C ASP A 77 -0.39 7.88 -15.70
N PHE A 78 -0.26 6.87 -14.83
CA PHE A 78 -0.48 6.96 -13.38
C PHE A 78 0.51 7.93 -12.73
N LEU A 79 1.81 7.78 -12.97
CA LEU A 79 2.84 8.68 -12.41
C LEU A 79 2.65 10.12 -12.89
N THR A 80 2.30 10.31 -14.16
CA THR A 80 1.96 11.62 -14.71
C THR A 80 0.74 12.23 -14.01
N GLN A 81 -0.31 11.44 -13.74
CA GLN A 81 -1.50 11.92 -13.03
C GLN A 81 -1.21 12.22 -11.57
N TYR A 82 -0.35 11.43 -10.91
CA TYR A 82 0.12 11.68 -9.57
C TYR A 82 0.83 13.03 -9.46
N ASP A 83 1.75 13.33 -10.38
CA ASP A 83 2.47 14.62 -10.44
C ASP A 83 1.55 15.83 -10.71
N LEU A 84 0.38 15.58 -11.30
CA LEU A 84 -0.64 16.59 -11.61
C LEU A 84 -1.73 16.70 -10.53
N LEU A 85 -1.65 15.94 -9.45
CA LEU A 85 -2.61 16.06 -8.35
C LEU A 85 -2.59 17.49 -7.80
N PRO A 86 -3.77 18.07 -7.51
CA PRO A 86 -3.82 19.43 -7.01
C PRO A 86 -3.22 19.49 -5.60
N ASP A 87 -2.45 20.55 -5.34
CA ASP A 87 -1.92 20.87 -4.02
C ASP A 87 -3.05 21.36 -3.10
N VAL A 88 -3.77 20.39 -2.53
CA VAL A 88 -4.86 20.60 -1.57
C VAL A 88 -4.43 20.07 -0.21
N PRO A 89 -4.93 20.65 0.90
CA PRO A 89 -4.67 20.08 2.22
C PRO A 89 -5.13 18.62 2.30
N THR A 90 -4.19 17.71 2.50
CA THR A 90 -4.45 16.28 2.70
C THR A 90 -4.29 15.90 4.17
N ARG A 91 -4.99 14.84 4.57
CA ARG A 91 -4.73 14.21 5.88
C ARG A 91 -3.36 13.52 5.85
N PRO A 92 -2.66 13.41 7.00
CA PRO A 92 -1.31 12.84 7.05
C PRO A 92 -1.18 11.47 6.39
N ALA A 93 -2.21 10.62 6.51
CA ALA A 93 -2.20 9.26 5.96
C ALA A 93 -2.26 9.17 4.43
N VAL A 94 -2.69 10.23 3.74
CA VAL A 94 -2.83 10.22 2.27
C VAL A 94 -1.47 10.07 1.58
N GLY A 95 -0.44 10.75 2.10
CA GLY A 95 0.90 10.73 1.53
C GLY A 95 1.52 9.33 1.51
N PRO A 96 1.69 8.66 2.68
CA PRO A 96 2.21 7.29 2.73
C PRO A 96 1.39 6.31 1.89
N PHE A 97 0.06 6.43 1.90
CA PHE A 97 -0.79 5.55 1.10
C PHE A 97 -0.55 5.71 -0.41
N LEU A 98 -0.45 6.94 -0.91
CA LEU A 98 -0.12 7.17 -2.33
C LEU A 98 1.32 6.77 -2.66
N MET A 99 2.26 6.93 -1.73
CA MET A 99 3.65 6.52 -1.92
C MET A 99 3.78 5.02 -2.19
N ALA A 100 2.95 4.18 -1.54
CA ALA A 100 2.90 2.75 -1.82
C ALA A 100 2.55 2.46 -3.30
N LEU A 101 1.64 3.23 -3.88
CA LEU A 101 1.25 3.07 -5.28
C LEU A 101 2.28 3.65 -6.24
N VAL A 102 2.86 4.81 -5.91
CA VAL A 102 3.94 5.42 -6.70
C VAL A 102 5.09 4.44 -6.85
N ARG A 103 5.57 3.86 -5.74
CA ARG A 103 6.66 2.87 -5.75
C ARG A 103 6.36 1.63 -6.57
N LEU A 104 5.12 1.12 -6.47
CA LEU A 104 4.66 0.01 -7.29
C LEU A 104 4.83 0.29 -8.79
N PHE A 105 4.61 1.54 -9.24
CA PHE A 105 4.70 1.93 -10.65
C PHE A 105 6.05 2.54 -11.06
N GLU A 106 6.84 3.05 -10.11
CA GLU A 106 8.23 3.48 -10.34
C GLU A 106 9.18 2.30 -10.56
N ALA A 107 8.81 1.10 -10.11
CA ALA A 107 9.47 -0.17 -10.42
C ALA A 107 9.48 -0.45 -11.94
N HIS A 108 10.33 0.27 -12.67
CA HIS A 108 10.38 0.32 -14.11
C HIS A 108 10.76 -1.03 -14.74
N GLY A 109 10.07 -1.39 -15.83
CA GLY A 109 10.38 -2.57 -16.64
C GLY A 109 9.73 -3.87 -16.17
N GLY A 110 8.67 -3.79 -15.35
CA GLY A 110 7.96 -4.98 -14.87
C GLY A 110 8.79 -5.78 -13.87
N PHE A 111 9.66 -5.10 -13.10
CA PHE A 111 10.39 -5.69 -12.00
C PHE A 111 10.26 -4.81 -10.75
N LEU A 112 9.49 -5.31 -9.79
CA LEU A 112 9.33 -4.85 -8.42
C LEU A 112 10.26 -5.69 -7.53
N PRO A 113 11.37 -5.10 -7.06
CA PRO A 113 12.23 -5.69 -6.04
C PRO A 113 11.47 -6.04 -4.75
N ALA A 114 11.98 -7.01 -3.99
CA ALA A 114 11.32 -7.43 -2.73
C ALA A 114 11.38 -6.37 -1.62
N ASP A 115 12.46 -5.60 -1.56
CA ASP A 115 12.62 -4.43 -0.70
C ASP A 115 11.62 -3.33 -1.06
N GLU A 116 11.46 -3.00 -2.35
CA GLU A 116 10.42 -2.05 -2.79
C GLU A 116 9.00 -2.55 -2.47
N ALA A 117 8.73 -3.85 -2.63
CA ALA A 117 7.46 -4.45 -2.22
C ALA A 117 7.23 -4.29 -0.71
N LEU A 118 8.25 -4.54 0.12
CA LEU A 118 8.19 -4.31 1.56
C LEU A 118 7.94 -2.83 1.91
N GLU A 119 8.58 -1.90 1.18
CA GLU A 119 8.36 -0.46 1.37
C GLU A 119 6.92 -0.06 1.01
N CYS A 120 6.31 -0.68 0.01
CA CYS A 120 4.90 -0.48 -0.28
C CYS A 120 3.99 -0.98 0.86
N LEU A 121 4.29 -2.17 1.40
CA LEU A 121 3.56 -2.77 2.51
C LEU A 121 3.68 -1.92 3.79
N SER A 122 4.89 -1.46 4.10
CA SER A 122 5.16 -0.62 5.26
C SER A 122 4.49 0.75 5.13
N SER A 123 4.49 1.34 3.92
CA SER A 123 3.80 2.61 3.63
C SER A 123 2.28 2.50 3.82
N CYS A 124 1.67 1.36 3.46
CA CYS A 124 0.26 1.10 3.76
C CYS A 124 -0.03 1.01 5.26
N TYR A 125 0.86 0.39 6.03
CA TYR A 125 0.72 0.33 7.49
C TYR A 125 0.96 1.70 8.13
N GLU A 126 1.96 2.45 7.66
CA GLU A 126 2.24 3.83 8.10
C GLU A 126 1.02 4.72 7.88
N ALA A 127 0.33 4.60 6.74
CA ALA A 127 -0.91 5.32 6.48
C ALA A 127 -1.97 5.08 7.57
N ILE A 128 -2.16 3.83 7.99
CA ILE A 128 -3.06 3.52 9.11
C ILE A 128 -2.53 4.11 10.40
N LEU A 129 -1.24 3.92 10.69
CA LEU A 129 -0.62 4.42 11.91
C LEU A 129 -0.83 5.92 12.11
N VAL A 130 -0.50 6.73 11.10
CA VAL A 130 -0.60 8.19 11.16
C VAL A 130 -2.04 8.70 10.99
N SER A 131 -2.97 7.83 10.58
CA SER A 131 -4.42 8.15 10.62
C SER A 131 -5.00 8.05 12.02
N GLN A 132 -4.45 7.17 12.86
CA GLN A 132 -4.98 6.85 14.19
C GLN A 132 -4.23 7.55 15.32
N LEU A 133 -2.91 7.60 15.21
CA LEU A 133 -2.02 8.02 16.28
C LEU A 133 -1.24 9.26 15.88
N THR A 134 -1.14 10.21 16.80
CA THR A 134 -0.43 11.48 16.59
C THR A 134 0.75 11.62 17.54
N GLY A 135 1.83 12.25 17.09
CA GLY A 135 3.01 12.51 17.92
C GLY A 135 3.95 11.32 17.99
N ARG A 136 4.65 11.16 19.12
CA ARG A 136 5.60 10.06 19.31
C ARG A 136 4.84 8.78 19.64
N VAL A 137 4.75 7.88 18.66
CA VAL A 137 4.13 6.56 18.77
C VAL A 137 5.13 5.53 19.32
N THR A 138 4.68 4.68 20.23
CA THR A 138 5.43 3.50 20.72
C THR A 138 4.78 2.20 20.26
N ALA A 139 5.53 1.07 20.26
CA ALA A 139 4.94 -0.25 19.98
C ALA A 139 3.73 -0.60 20.87
N GLU A 140 3.69 -0.12 22.11
CA GLU A 140 2.55 -0.36 23.01
C GLU A 140 1.30 0.43 22.61
N ASP A 141 1.46 1.61 22.02
CA ASP A 141 0.35 2.37 21.45
C ASP A 141 -0.22 1.64 20.23
N GLU A 142 0.64 1.15 19.34
CA GLU A 142 0.27 0.33 18.17
C GLU A 142 -0.46 -0.97 18.58
N LYS A 143 -0.07 -1.58 19.70
CA LYS A 143 -0.72 -2.78 20.24
C LYS A 143 -2.12 -2.53 20.77
N ARG A 144 -2.38 -1.32 21.29
CA ARG A 144 -3.67 -0.94 21.88
C ARG A 144 -4.66 -0.42 20.83
N ASP A 145 -4.16 0.06 19.70
CA ASP A 145 -5.00 0.61 18.64
C ASP A 145 -5.64 -0.50 17.78
N PRO A 146 -6.99 -0.58 17.72
CA PRO A 146 -7.69 -1.64 16.98
C PRO A 146 -7.43 -1.62 15.48
N MET A 147 -7.22 -0.46 14.87
CA MET A 147 -6.98 -0.36 13.43
C MET A 147 -5.57 -0.79 13.08
N CYS A 148 -4.56 -0.44 13.89
CA CYS A 148 -3.20 -0.96 13.73
C CYS A 148 -3.17 -2.49 13.86
N GLN A 149 -3.86 -3.06 14.85
CA GLN A 149 -3.99 -4.51 14.99
C GLN A 149 -4.65 -5.17 13.77
N GLN A 150 -5.72 -4.57 13.25
CA GLN A 150 -6.40 -5.08 12.06
C GLN A 150 -5.55 -4.98 10.80
N ALA A 151 -4.84 -3.87 10.62
CA ALA A 151 -3.92 -3.68 9.48
C ALA A 151 -2.83 -4.74 9.48
N LEU A 152 -2.19 -4.98 10.64
CA LEU A 152 -1.17 -6.02 10.79
C LEU A 152 -1.74 -7.41 10.51
N ALA A 153 -2.86 -7.76 11.14
CA ALA A 153 -3.46 -9.08 10.95
C ALA A 153 -3.78 -9.35 9.46
N ARG A 154 -4.32 -8.36 8.74
CA ARG A 154 -4.61 -8.47 7.31
C ARG A 154 -3.33 -8.61 6.47
N GLN A 155 -2.33 -7.75 6.71
CA GLN A 155 -1.07 -7.84 5.97
C GLN A 155 -0.36 -9.16 6.22
N THR A 156 -0.29 -9.64 7.47
CA THR A 156 0.32 -10.93 7.79
C THR A 156 -0.37 -12.08 7.07
N VAL A 157 -1.71 -12.10 7.02
CA VAL A 157 -2.46 -13.13 6.28
C VAL A 157 -2.16 -13.07 4.78
N LEU A 158 -2.11 -11.88 4.20
CA LEU A 158 -1.81 -11.71 2.77
C LEU A 158 -0.38 -12.14 2.43
N VAL A 159 0.60 -11.76 3.25
CA VAL A 159 2.00 -12.18 3.09
C VAL A 159 2.12 -13.69 3.18
N LEU A 160 1.53 -14.32 4.20
CA LEU A 160 1.57 -15.77 4.34
C LEU A 160 0.91 -16.48 3.14
N ARG A 161 -0.24 -15.98 2.67
CA ARG A 161 -0.91 -16.52 1.48
C ARG A 161 -0.07 -16.39 0.22
N ALA A 162 0.70 -15.31 0.07
CA ALA A 162 1.58 -15.13 -1.09
C ALA A 162 2.78 -16.08 -1.07
N LEU A 163 3.16 -16.58 0.11
CA LEU A 163 4.30 -17.48 0.32
C LEU A 163 3.94 -18.98 0.25
N ASP A 164 2.64 -19.31 0.25
CA ASP A 164 2.11 -20.69 0.16
C ASP A 164 1.98 -21.18 -1.29
#